data_AF-A0A1T4TA13-F1
#
_entry.id   AF-A0A1T4TA13-F1
#
_cell.length_a   1.000
_cell.length_b   1.000
_cell.length_c   1.000
_cell.angle_alpha   90.00
_cell.angle_beta   90.00
_cell.angle_gamma   90.00
#
_symmetry.space_group_name_H-M   'P 1'
#
loop_
_entity.id
_entity.type
_entity.pdbx_description
1 polymer ?
#
loop_
_entity_poly.entity_id
_entity_poly.type
_entity_poly.pdbx_seq_one_letter_code
_entity_poly.pdbx_strand_id
1 'polypeptide(L)'
;MRNTLLATILLVVGALAPTGALAASSAVATADVNMRAGPGTRYPAIRVVPNGGRVTTYGCLADYSWCDTSYGGARGWVSAHYLTTVVDGSTVVVGPRVGLPVVVFNAAYWDHYYTNYPWYYRGPAYYGAPPPYGPPPGSTVTRGCGPHGCGGTVTGPYGGSATGARGCGPRGCGGAGTITGPNGGTIQGARACGPRGCVGGYRAVGPNGGTRAGVGGFRR
;
A
#
# COMPACT_ATOMS: atom_id res chain seq x y z
N MET A 1 -47.08 -48.03 -8.33
CA MET A 1 -45.80 -47.77 -9.02
C MET A 1 -45.25 -46.47 -8.46
N ARG A 2 -44.05 -46.49 -7.87
CA ARG A 2 -43.55 -45.50 -6.91
C ARG A 2 -42.61 -44.49 -7.60
N ASN A 3 -42.86 -43.21 -7.35
CA ASN A 3 -42.18 -41.99 -7.84
C ASN A 3 -40.65 -42.10 -8.03
N THR A 4 -40.16 -41.55 -9.14
CA THR A 4 -38.80 -41.06 -9.28
C THR A 4 -38.82 -39.53 -9.42
N LEU A 5 -38.35 -38.84 -8.38
CA LEU A 5 -38.07 -37.41 -8.39
C LEU A 5 -36.64 -37.22 -8.94
N LEU A 6 -36.49 -36.50 -10.07
CA LEU A 6 -35.19 -36.04 -10.55
C LEU A 6 -35.00 -34.58 -10.11
N ALA A 7 -34.06 -34.38 -9.18
CA ALA A 7 -33.64 -33.08 -8.69
C ALA A 7 -32.72 -32.40 -9.71
N THR A 8 -33.13 -31.25 -10.22
CA THR A 8 -32.30 -30.37 -11.05
C THR A 8 -31.32 -29.58 -10.18
N ILE A 9 -30.03 -29.89 -10.29
CA ILE A 9 -28.92 -29.12 -9.71
C ILE A 9 -28.68 -27.89 -10.59
N LEU A 10 -28.99 -26.69 -10.08
CA LEU A 10 -28.57 -25.43 -10.70
C LEU A 10 -27.09 -25.19 -10.40
N LEU A 11 -26.26 -25.28 -11.44
CA LEU A 11 -24.83 -24.99 -11.39
C LEU A 11 -24.64 -23.47 -11.54
N VAL A 12 -24.51 -22.76 -10.43
CA VAL A 12 -24.20 -21.33 -10.42
C VAL A 12 -22.72 -21.17 -10.74
N VAL A 13 -22.41 -20.87 -12.01
CA VAL A 13 -21.08 -20.44 -12.43
C VAL A 13 -20.87 -19.01 -11.94
N GLY A 14 -20.16 -18.85 -10.82
CA GLY A 14 -19.75 -17.55 -10.30
C GLY A 14 -18.76 -16.90 -11.26
N ALA A 15 -19.17 -15.79 -11.88
CA ALA A 15 -18.30 -14.96 -12.70
C ALA A 15 -17.15 -14.42 -11.82
N LEU A 16 -15.93 -14.90 -12.09
CA LEU A 16 -14.71 -14.24 -11.64
C LEU A 16 -14.64 -12.88 -12.32
N ALA A 17 -15.03 -11.83 -11.60
CA ALA A 17 -14.75 -10.47 -12.03
C ALA A 17 -13.23 -10.29 -12.12
N PRO A 18 -12.68 -9.76 -13.22
CA PRO A 18 -11.26 -9.44 -13.28
C PRO A 18 -10.97 -8.40 -12.19
N THR A 19 -10.15 -8.78 -11.21
CA THR A 19 -9.56 -7.84 -10.28
C THR A 19 -8.79 -6.81 -11.10
N GLY A 20 -9.22 -5.55 -11.07
CA GLY A 20 -8.62 -4.47 -11.84
C GLY A 20 -7.11 -4.43 -11.61
N ALA A 21 -6.35 -4.90 -12.59
CA ALA A 21 -4.93 -4.66 -12.65
C ALA A 21 -4.75 -3.14 -12.78
N LEU A 22 -3.92 -2.54 -11.93
CA LEU A 22 -3.49 -1.16 -12.15
C LEU A 22 -2.88 -1.11 -13.54
N ALA A 23 -3.53 -0.40 -14.45
CA ALA A 23 -2.99 -0.16 -15.77
C ALA A 23 -1.77 0.75 -15.58
N ALA A 24 -0.60 0.14 -15.47
CA ALA A 24 0.65 0.85 -15.56
C ALA A 24 0.75 1.40 -17.00
N SER A 25 0.68 2.72 -17.13
CA SER A 25 0.64 3.40 -18.41
C SER A 25 2.04 3.85 -18.82
N SER A 26 2.40 3.73 -20.09
CA SER A 26 3.65 4.32 -20.56
C SER A 26 3.52 5.84 -20.73
N ALA A 27 4.53 6.58 -20.30
CA ALA A 27 4.70 8.00 -20.57
C ALA A 27 6.11 8.28 -21.11
N VAL A 28 6.32 9.44 -21.72
CA VAL A 28 7.59 9.87 -22.30
C VAL A 28 8.03 11.17 -21.62
N ALA A 29 9.29 11.24 -21.22
CA ALA A 29 9.88 12.45 -20.67
C ALA A 29 10.09 13.49 -21.78
N THR A 30 9.70 14.74 -21.53
CA THR A 30 9.85 15.87 -22.48
C THR A 30 11.14 16.67 -22.29
N ALA A 31 11.92 16.34 -21.27
CA ALA A 31 13.20 16.95 -20.94
C ALA A 31 14.05 15.97 -20.11
N ASP A 32 15.32 16.30 -19.88
CA ASP A 32 16.13 15.61 -18.89
C ASP A 32 15.58 15.90 -17.49
N VAL A 33 14.89 14.92 -16.91
CA VAL A 33 14.13 15.09 -15.67
C VAL A 33 14.67 14.19 -14.57
N ASN A 34 14.80 14.78 -13.38
CA ASN A 34 15.20 14.04 -12.18
C ASN A 34 14.02 13.21 -11.65
N MET A 35 14.19 11.90 -11.64
CA MET A 35 13.36 10.97 -10.87
C MET A 35 13.83 10.93 -9.41
N ARG A 36 12.93 11.23 -8.49
CA ARG A 36 13.24 11.49 -7.08
C ARG A 36 12.66 10.45 -6.13
N ALA A 37 13.19 10.40 -4.92
CA ALA A 37 12.73 9.52 -3.85
C ALA A 37 11.40 9.92 -3.21
N GLY A 38 10.75 10.98 -3.68
CA GLY A 38 9.47 11.45 -3.19
C GLY A 38 8.93 12.59 -4.06
N PRO A 39 7.65 12.95 -3.88
CA PRO A 39 6.96 13.96 -4.68
C PRO A 39 7.35 15.38 -4.23
N GLY A 40 8.55 15.81 -4.61
CA GLY A 40 9.05 17.13 -4.28
C GLY A 40 10.53 17.31 -4.61
N THR A 41 10.93 18.56 -4.83
CA THR A 41 12.31 18.91 -5.23
C THR A 41 13.34 18.77 -4.10
N ARG A 42 12.87 18.72 -2.85
CA ARG A 42 13.71 18.48 -1.67
C ARG A 42 14.16 17.02 -1.55
N TYR A 43 13.41 16.08 -2.10
CA TYR A 43 13.78 14.67 -2.08
C TYR A 43 14.99 14.41 -2.98
N PRO A 44 15.88 13.47 -2.59
CA PRO A 44 17.07 13.15 -3.37
C PRO A 44 16.70 12.61 -4.75
N ALA A 45 17.48 12.98 -5.76
CA ALA A 45 17.38 12.39 -7.09
C ALA A 45 17.98 10.98 -7.05
N ILE A 46 17.23 10.02 -7.56
CA ILE A 46 17.64 8.62 -7.68
C ILE A 46 18.25 8.36 -9.06
N ARG A 47 17.71 9.02 -10.09
CA ARG A 47 18.13 8.87 -11.48
C ARG A 47 17.69 10.06 -12.33
N VAL A 48 18.36 10.29 -13.45
CA VAL A 48 17.88 11.18 -14.52
C VAL A 48 17.20 10.34 -15.60
N VAL A 49 15.98 10.69 -15.97
CA VAL A 49 15.31 10.19 -17.16
C VAL A 49 15.66 11.17 -18.30
N PRO A 50 16.34 10.72 -19.36
CA PRO A 50 16.70 11.60 -20.46
C PRO A 50 15.46 12.05 -21.24
N ASN A 51 15.55 13.16 -21.95
CA ASN A 51 14.53 13.57 -22.90
C ASN A 51 14.22 12.45 -23.91
N GLY A 52 12.93 12.21 -24.16
CA GLY A 52 12.45 11.08 -24.97
C GLY A 52 12.47 9.72 -24.24
N GLY A 53 12.97 9.66 -23.01
CA GLY A 53 12.99 8.47 -22.18
C GLY A 53 11.58 7.99 -21.87
N ARG A 54 11.29 6.72 -22.16
CA ARG A 54 10.01 6.09 -21.83
C ARG A 54 10.01 5.60 -20.39
N VAL A 55 9.04 6.06 -19.60
CA VAL A 55 8.82 5.63 -18.22
C VAL A 55 7.53 4.82 -18.11
N THR A 56 7.48 3.90 -17.16
CA THR A 56 6.24 3.25 -16.75
C THR A 56 5.65 4.04 -15.60
N THR A 57 4.41 4.51 -15.76
CA THR A 57 3.70 5.30 -14.75
C THR A 57 2.65 4.42 -14.07
N TYR A 58 2.71 4.34 -12.74
CA TYR A 58 1.83 3.47 -11.95
C TYR A 58 0.69 4.21 -11.29
N GLY A 59 0.74 5.54 -11.30
CA GLY A 59 -0.27 6.43 -10.77
C GLY A 59 0.31 7.81 -10.50
N CYS A 60 -0.57 8.77 -10.22
CA CYS A 60 -0.16 10.12 -9.83
C CYS A 60 -0.77 10.53 -8.49
N LEU A 61 -0.21 11.57 -7.88
CA LEU A 61 -0.87 12.23 -6.75
C LEU A 61 -2.25 12.75 -7.17
N ALA A 62 -3.13 13.00 -6.20
CA ALA A 62 -4.49 13.45 -6.46
C ALA A 62 -4.58 14.76 -7.26
N ASP A 63 -3.58 15.63 -7.12
CA ASP A 63 -3.46 16.89 -7.86
C ASP A 63 -2.64 16.76 -9.16
N TYR A 64 -2.19 15.55 -9.50
CA TYR A 64 -1.34 15.26 -10.66
C TYR A 64 -0.03 16.07 -10.68
N SER A 65 0.46 16.56 -9.55
CA SER A 65 1.75 17.28 -9.50
C SER A 65 2.94 16.36 -9.73
N TRP A 66 2.87 15.14 -9.19
CA TRP A 66 3.90 14.10 -9.32
C TRP A 66 3.28 12.75 -9.62
N CYS A 67 4.01 11.96 -10.41
CA CYS A 67 3.64 10.58 -10.73
C CYS A 67 4.69 9.60 -10.24
N ASP A 68 4.21 8.47 -9.73
CA ASP A 68 5.03 7.33 -9.36
C ASP A 68 5.38 6.56 -10.63
N THR A 69 6.67 6.46 -10.91
CA THR A 69 7.22 5.99 -12.17
C THR A 69 8.34 4.97 -11.95
N SER A 70 8.59 4.15 -12.96
CA SER A 70 9.82 3.36 -13.06
C SER A 70 10.57 3.63 -14.35
N TYR A 71 11.90 3.67 -14.23
CA TYR A 71 12.81 3.84 -15.35
C TYR A 71 14.17 3.20 -15.04
N GLY A 72 14.67 2.39 -15.96
CA GLY A 72 15.99 1.74 -15.84
C GLY A 72 16.17 0.91 -14.56
N GLY A 73 15.11 0.26 -14.09
CA GLY A 73 15.13 -0.58 -12.88
C GLY A 73 15.00 0.20 -11.56
N ALA A 74 14.90 1.53 -11.58
CA ALA A 74 14.62 2.34 -10.41
C ALA A 74 13.13 2.70 -10.33
N ARG A 75 12.62 2.82 -9.10
CA ARG A 75 11.27 3.29 -8.78
C ARG A 75 11.33 4.67 -8.11
N GLY A 76 10.54 5.64 -8.58
CA GLY A 76 10.56 6.99 -8.02
C GLY A 76 9.55 7.94 -8.63
N TRP A 77 9.59 9.17 -8.18
CA TRP A 77 8.63 10.21 -8.51
C TRP A 77 9.19 11.17 -9.55
N VAL A 78 8.40 11.42 -10.60
CA VAL A 78 8.69 12.41 -11.65
C VAL A 78 7.54 13.40 -11.69
N SER A 79 7.83 14.68 -11.90
CA SER A 79 6.79 15.70 -12.05
C SER A 79 5.98 15.43 -13.32
N ALA A 80 4.65 15.41 -13.21
CA ALA A 80 3.77 15.06 -14.33
C ALA A 80 3.90 16.06 -15.49
N HIS A 81 4.30 17.30 -15.20
CA HIS A 81 4.55 18.34 -16.20
C HIS A 81 5.63 17.96 -17.24
N TYR A 82 6.55 17.06 -16.88
CA TYR A 82 7.58 16.57 -17.79
C TYR A 82 7.22 15.24 -18.46
N LEU A 83 6.00 14.74 -18.25
CA LEU A 83 5.54 13.47 -18.78
C LEU A 83 4.44 13.71 -19.79
N THR A 84 4.56 13.10 -20.96
CA THR A 84 3.49 13.05 -21.97
C THR A 84 3.07 11.62 -22.25
N THR A 85 1.81 11.45 -22.62
CA THR A 85 1.26 10.16 -23.05
C THR A 85 0.24 10.39 -24.16
N VAL A 86 -0.19 9.32 -24.81
CA VAL A 86 -1.15 9.39 -25.91
C VAL A 86 -2.53 8.99 -25.38
N VAL A 87 -3.48 9.92 -25.48
CA VAL A 87 -4.90 9.69 -25.16
C VAL A 87 -5.69 10.03 -26.41
N ASP A 88 -6.52 9.10 -26.89
CA ASP A 88 -7.36 9.27 -28.09
C ASP A 88 -6.58 9.75 -29.33
N GLY A 89 -5.36 9.24 -29.51
CA GLY A 89 -4.48 9.60 -30.63
C GLY A 89 -3.76 10.96 -30.50
N SER A 90 -3.99 11.69 -29.41
CA SER A 90 -3.34 12.98 -29.14
C SER A 90 -2.28 12.86 -28.03
N THR A 91 -1.10 13.44 -28.26
CA THR A 91 -0.06 13.55 -27.23
C THR A 91 -0.45 14.64 -26.23
N VAL A 92 -0.68 14.26 -24.99
CA VAL A 92 -1.07 15.15 -23.90
C VAL A 92 -0.10 15.04 -22.73
N VAL A 93 0.07 16.13 -21.98
CA VAL A 93 0.77 16.10 -20.69
C VAL A 93 -0.04 15.23 -19.72
N VAL A 94 0.65 14.44 -18.91
CA VAL A 94 0.01 13.59 -17.90
C VAL A 94 -0.77 14.46 -16.93
N GLY A 95 -2.06 14.15 -16.78
CA GLY A 95 -3.00 14.91 -15.97
C GLY A 95 -4.32 14.17 -15.79
N PRO A 96 -5.34 14.79 -15.16
CA PRO A 96 -6.60 14.13 -14.79
C PRO A 96 -7.32 13.38 -15.91
N ARG A 97 -7.17 13.84 -17.15
CA ARG A 97 -7.84 13.24 -18.32
C ARG A 97 -7.25 11.90 -18.76
N VAL A 98 -6.05 11.56 -18.30
CA VAL A 98 -5.37 10.30 -18.66
C VAL A 98 -5.97 9.09 -17.94
N GLY A 99 -6.73 9.31 -16.85
CA GLY A 99 -7.39 8.22 -16.12
C GLY A 99 -6.41 7.34 -15.33
N LEU A 100 -5.26 7.89 -14.93
CA LEU A 100 -4.31 7.16 -14.09
C LEU A 100 -4.84 6.98 -12.67
N PRO A 101 -4.51 5.86 -12.00
CA PRO A 101 -4.89 5.69 -10.61
C PRO A 101 -4.23 6.75 -9.73
N VAL A 102 -4.94 7.18 -8.69
CA VAL A 102 -4.40 8.08 -7.69
C VAL A 102 -3.61 7.26 -6.66
N VAL A 103 -2.34 7.61 -6.47
CA VAL A 103 -1.42 6.98 -5.52
C VAL A 103 -0.97 7.99 -4.47
N VAL A 104 -0.38 7.48 -3.38
CA VAL A 104 0.14 8.32 -2.29
C VAL A 104 1.59 7.98 -1.99
N PHE A 105 2.32 8.98 -1.51
CA PHE A 105 3.64 8.82 -0.93
C PHE A 105 3.55 8.71 0.59
N ASN A 106 4.20 7.70 1.18
CA ASN A 106 4.23 7.51 2.63
C ASN A 106 5.52 6.79 3.08
N ALA A 107 5.67 6.60 4.40
CA ALA A 107 6.83 5.91 4.96
C ALA A 107 6.96 4.45 4.50
N ALA A 108 5.86 3.73 4.27
CA ALA A 108 5.92 2.36 3.78
C ALA A 108 6.47 2.27 2.35
N TYR A 109 6.10 3.23 1.48
CA TYR A 109 6.70 3.37 0.15
C TYR A 109 8.21 3.62 0.25
N TRP A 110 8.62 4.53 1.16
CA TRP A 110 10.03 4.82 1.40
C TRP A 110 10.82 3.59 1.83
N ASP A 111 10.31 2.85 2.82
CA ASP A 111 10.94 1.65 3.35
C ASP A 111 10.98 0.50 2.31
N HIS A 112 9.97 0.42 1.44
CA HIS A 112 9.92 -0.62 0.43
C HIS A 112 10.95 -0.41 -0.68
N TYR A 113 11.14 0.83 -1.15
CA TYR A 113 11.99 1.10 -2.33
C TYR A 113 13.39 1.61 -2.01
N TYR A 114 13.62 2.20 -0.83
CA TYR A 114 14.83 2.99 -0.59
C TYR A 114 15.75 2.50 0.52
N THR A 115 15.48 1.36 1.15
CA THR A 115 16.32 0.77 2.21
C THR A 115 17.80 0.61 1.85
N ASN A 116 18.12 0.41 0.57
CA ASN A 116 19.49 0.24 0.09
C ASN A 116 20.19 1.56 -0.31
N TYR A 117 19.55 2.72 -0.15
CA TYR A 117 20.14 4.01 -0.51
C TYR A 117 20.88 4.66 0.67
N PRO A 118 22.03 5.33 0.44
CA PRO A 118 22.84 5.91 1.51
C PRO A 118 22.11 6.92 2.40
N TRP A 119 21.09 7.60 1.88
CA TRP A 119 20.32 8.62 2.58
C TRP A 119 19.05 8.09 3.26
N TYR A 120 18.79 6.78 3.18
CA TYR A 120 17.58 6.13 3.71
C TYR A 120 17.30 6.48 5.17
N TYR A 121 18.33 6.48 6.02
CA TYR A 121 18.23 6.66 7.48
C TYR A 121 17.63 8.00 7.90
N ARG A 122 17.62 9.01 7.02
CA ARG A 122 17.01 10.32 7.30
C ARG A 122 15.49 10.26 7.28
N GLY A 123 14.92 9.29 6.56
CA GLY A 123 13.49 9.13 6.38
C GLY A 123 12.85 10.23 5.51
N PRO A 124 11.59 10.04 5.10
CA PRO A 124 10.89 10.97 4.22
C PRO A 124 10.60 12.32 4.90
N ALA A 125 10.39 12.33 6.22
CA ALA A 125 10.07 13.55 6.98
C ALA A 125 11.19 14.59 6.95
N TYR A 126 12.46 14.16 6.88
CA TYR A 126 13.61 15.06 6.76
C TYR A 126 13.56 15.90 5.47
N TYR A 127 13.08 15.32 4.38
CA TYR A 127 13.02 15.97 3.08
C TYR A 127 11.75 16.80 2.86
N GLY A 128 10.81 16.73 3.80
CA GLY A 128 9.54 17.44 3.75
C GLY A 128 8.39 16.52 4.14
N ALA A 129 7.35 17.11 4.72
CA ALA A 129 6.10 16.39 4.89
C ALA A 129 5.57 15.98 3.51
N PRO A 130 5.10 14.72 3.34
CA PRO A 130 4.26 14.38 2.20
C PRO A 130 3.14 15.42 2.10
N PRO A 131 2.76 15.89 0.89
CA PRO A 131 1.66 16.83 0.82
C PRO A 131 0.40 16.16 1.40
N PRO A 132 -0.52 16.93 2.01
CA PRO A 132 -1.65 16.40 2.76
C PRO A 132 -2.74 15.90 1.81
N TYR A 133 -2.44 14.89 1.01
CA TYR A 133 -3.48 14.15 0.31
C TYR A 133 -4.10 13.20 1.33
N GLY A 134 -5.43 13.18 1.35
CA GLY A 134 -6.19 12.18 2.08
C GLY A 134 -5.79 10.76 1.67
N PRO A 135 -6.26 9.75 2.40
CA PRO A 135 -5.96 8.36 2.07
C PRO A 135 -6.39 8.09 0.61
N PRO A 136 -5.65 7.25 -0.16
CA PRO A 136 -5.91 7.05 -1.60
C PRO A 136 -7.38 6.76 -1.89
N PRO A 137 -7.94 7.18 -3.04
CA PRO A 137 -9.28 6.74 -3.46
C PRO A 137 -9.41 5.22 -3.38
N GLY A 138 -10.47 4.72 -2.75
CA GLY A 138 -10.69 3.30 -2.50
C GLY A 138 -10.05 2.74 -1.22
N SER A 139 -9.35 3.57 -0.43
CA SER A 139 -8.90 3.18 0.91
C SER A 139 -9.90 3.60 1.99
N THR A 140 -9.98 2.81 3.06
CA THR A 140 -10.88 3.06 4.20
C THR A 140 -10.06 3.11 5.49
N VAL A 141 -10.29 4.13 6.30
CA VAL A 141 -9.68 4.28 7.62
C VAL A 141 -10.78 4.41 8.67
N THR A 142 -10.81 3.48 9.62
CA THR A 142 -11.67 3.57 10.81
C THR A 142 -10.80 3.57 12.05
N ARG A 143 -10.97 4.54 12.94
CA ARG A 143 -10.20 4.62 14.19
C ARG A 143 -11.10 5.10 15.32
N GLY A 144 -10.97 4.46 16.48
CA GLY A 144 -11.65 4.84 17.71
C GLY A 144 -10.71 4.75 18.91
N CYS A 145 -10.83 5.69 19.83
CA CYS A 145 -10.13 5.68 21.11
C CYS A 145 -11.13 5.90 22.23
N GLY A 146 -10.94 5.16 23.32
CA GLY A 146 -11.63 5.34 24.58
C GLY A 146 -10.65 5.41 25.75
N PRO A 147 -11.14 5.50 27.00
CA PRO A 147 -10.31 5.73 28.19
C PRO A 147 -9.26 4.65 28.45
N HIS A 148 -9.50 3.44 27.95
CA HIS A 148 -8.65 2.27 28.21
C HIS A 148 -7.99 1.71 26.95
N GLY A 149 -8.01 2.44 25.83
CA GLY A 149 -7.33 1.98 24.63
C GLY A 149 -7.78 2.63 23.34
N CYS A 150 -7.08 2.27 22.28
CA CYS A 150 -7.39 2.68 20.91
C CYS A 150 -7.37 1.47 20.00
N GLY A 151 -8.19 1.52 18.96
CA GLY A 151 -8.14 0.56 17.87
C GLY A 151 -8.47 1.22 16.54
N GLY A 152 -8.20 0.49 15.48
CA GLY A 152 -8.57 0.91 14.14
C GLY A 152 -8.26 -0.13 13.08
N THR A 153 -8.77 0.17 11.90
CA THR A 153 -8.60 -0.60 10.67
C THR A 153 -8.22 0.36 9.56
N VAL A 154 -7.22 -0.03 8.79
CA VAL A 154 -6.83 0.62 7.54
C VAL A 154 -6.94 -0.43 6.45
N THR A 155 -7.73 -0.16 5.43
CA THR A 155 -7.80 -0.96 4.20
C THR A 155 -7.23 -0.12 3.07
N GLY A 156 -6.18 -0.63 2.42
CA GLY A 156 -5.58 -0.01 1.25
C GLY A 156 -6.43 -0.19 -0.01
N PRO A 157 -6.16 0.61 -1.06
CA PRO A 157 -6.93 0.59 -2.30
C PRO A 157 -6.85 -0.75 -3.07
N TYR A 158 -5.89 -1.62 -2.72
CA TYR A 158 -5.65 -2.91 -3.36
C TYR A 158 -6.11 -4.11 -2.51
N GLY A 159 -6.99 -3.88 -1.52
CA GLY A 159 -7.62 -4.95 -0.72
C GLY A 159 -6.80 -5.45 0.48
N GLY A 160 -5.55 -5.04 0.65
CA GLY A 160 -4.79 -5.31 1.87
C GLY A 160 -5.30 -4.49 3.06
N SER A 161 -5.37 -5.09 4.25
CA SER A 161 -5.89 -4.44 5.46
C SER A 161 -5.02 -4.67 6.68
N ALA A 162 -4.88 -3.67 7.54
CA ALA A 162 -4.30 -3.80 8.86
C ALA A 162 -5.33 -3.37 9.91
N THR A 163 -5.66 -4.26 10.84
CA THR A 163 -6.56 -4.01 11.96
C THR A 163 -5.80 -4.26 13.25
N GLY A 164 -5.96 -3.38 14.23
CA GLY A 164 -5.35 -3.62 15.53
C GLY A 164 -5.96 -2.76 16.62
N ALA A 165 -5.84 -3.25 17.84
CA ALA A 165 -6.23 -2.54 19.04
C ALA A 165 -5.19 -2.74 20.14
N ARG A 166 -5.06 -1.73 20.98
CA ARG A 166 -4.24 -1.78 22.19
C ARG A 166 -4.94 -1.06 23.32
N GLY A 167 -4.81 -1.59 24.52
CA GLY A 167 -5.46 -1.03 25.70
C GLY A 167 -4.77 -1.42 26.98
N CYS A 168 -5.10 -0.67 28.03
CA CYS A 168 -4.57 -0.84 29.38
C CYS A 168 -5.70 -0.72 30.39
N GLY A 169 -5.69 -1.62 31.36
CA GLY A 169 -6.56 -1.60 32.52
C GLY A 169 -5.78 -1.89 33.80
N PRO A 170 -6.49 -2.00 34.94
CA PRO A 170 -5.87 -2.12 36.26
C PRO A 170 -4.97 -3.36 36.44
N ARG A 171 -5.20 -4.41 35.64
CA ARG A 171 -4.49 -5.68 35.73
C ARG A 171 -3.46 -5.87 34.61
N GLY A 172 -3.21 -4.85 33.80
CA GLY A 172 -2.23 -4.90 32.74
C GLY A 172 -2.65 -4.26 31.43
N CYS A 173 -1.77 -4.37 30.45
CA CYS A 173 -1.94 -3.86 29.11
C CYS A 173 -1.90 -5.00 28.09
N GLY A 174 -2.64 -4.85 27.00
CA GLY A 174 -2.63 -5.81 25.92
C GLY A 174 -2.86 -5.15 24.58
N GLY A 175 -2.54 -5.87 23.53
CA GLY A 175 -2.87 -5.46 22.19
C GLY A 175 -2.82 -6.64 21.24
N ALA A 176 -3.67 -6.58 20.23
CA ALA A 176 -3.72 -7.55 19.17
C ALA A 176 -3.89 -6.84 17.84
N GLY A 177 -3.43 -7.49 16.78
CA GLY A 177 -3.60 -7.00 15.42
C GLY A 177 -3.54 -8.12 14.41
N THR A 178 -4.11 -7.83 13.25
CA THR A 178 -4.08 -8.67 12.05
C THR A 178 -3.69 -7.80 10.87
N ILE A 179 -2.72 -8.26 10.10
CA ILE A 179 -2.37 -7.70 8.80
C ILE A 179 -2.77 -8.75 7.76
N THR A 180 -3.55 -8.36 6.77
CA THR A 180 -3.94 -9.17 5.62
C THR A 180 -3.37 -8.49 4.39
N GLY A 181 -2.49 -9.16 3.68
CA GLY A 181 -1.97 -8.70 2.40
C GLY A 181 -3.04 -8.74 1.31
N PRO A 182 -2.84 -7.98 0.22
CA PRO A 182 -3.78 -7.95 -0.92
C PRO A 182 -3.97 -9.33 -1.58
N ASN A 183 -2.99 -10.22 -1.45
CA ASN A 183 -3.01 -11.58 -1.99
C ASN A 183 -3.44 -12.64 -0.95
N GLY A 184 -4.10 -12.23 0.15
CA GLY A 184 -4.70 -13.13 1.13
C GLY A 184 -3.77 -13.69 2.23
N GLY A 185 -2.46 -13.43 2.17
CA GLY A 185 -1.55 -13.79 3.27
C GLY A 185 -1.85 -12.99 4.55
N THR A 186 -1.82 -13.62 5.72
CA THR A 186 -2.17 -12.97 7.00
C THR A 186 -1.06 -13.07 8.04
N ILE A 187 -0.94 -12.06 8.89
CA ILE A 187 -0.12 -12.08 10.12
C ILE A 187 -0.99 -11.60 11.25
N GLN A 188 -1.21 -12.45 12.24
CA GLN A 188 -1.95 -12.14 13.46
C GLN A 188 -0.99 -12.16 14.62
N GLY A 189 -1.06 -11.16 15.49
CA GLY A 189 -0.21 -11.07 16.66
C GLY A 189 -1.01 -10.57 17.86
N ALA A 190 -0.71 -11.10 19.03
CA ALA A 190 -1.28 -10.61 20.28
C ALA A 190 -0.21 -10.62 21.38
N ARG A 191 -0.30 -9.65 22.28
CA ARG A 191 0.52 -9.58 23.49
C ARG A 191 -0.29 -9.06 24.65
N ALA A 192 -0.03 -9.59 25.83
CA ALA A 192 -0.59 -9.14 27.09
C ALA A 192 0.50 -9.12 28.17
N CYS A 193 0.50 -8.07 28.97
CA CYS A 193 1.43 -7.84 30.05
C CYS A 193 0.64 -7.50 31.30
N GLY A 194 0.91 -8.20 32.39
CA GLY A 194 0.33 -7.93 33.70
C GLY A 194 1.39 -7.98 34.81
N PRO A 195 0.97 -7.92 36.08
CA PRO A 195 1.88 -7.89 37.23
C PRO A 195 2.87 -9.06 37.30
N ARG A 196 2.50 -10.22 36.74
CA ARG A 196 3.28 -11.47 36.79
C ARG A 196 4.16 -11.70 35.56
N GLY A 197 4.23 -10.74 34.64
CA GLY A 197 5.01 -10.82 33.42
C GLY A 197 4.18 -10.63 32.15
N CYS A 198 4.80 -10.96 31.01
CA CYS A 198 4.23 -10.76 29.69
C CYS A 198 4.20 -12.05 28.89
N VAL A 199 3.19 -12.20 28.07
CA VAL A 199 3.08 -13.26 27.08
C VAL A 199 2.61 -12.67 25.76
N GLY A 200 3.12 -13.19 24.67
CA GLY A 200 2.65 -12.86 23.34
C GLY A 200 2.94 -13.95 22.35
N GLY A 201 2.36 -13.80 21.19
CA GLY A 201 2.60 -14.71 20.09
C GLY A 201 2.12 -14.14 18.78
N TYR A 202 2.47 -14.83 17.73
CA TYR A 202 2.03 -14.52 16.38
C TYR A 202 1.74 -15.80 15.60
N ARG A 203 0.92 -15.65 14.57
CA ARG A 203 0.65 -16.64 13.54
C ARG A 203 0.64 -15.94 12.19
N ALA A 204 1.49 -16.38 11.29
CA ALA A 204 1.58 -15.92 9.91
C ALA A 204 1.13 -17.05 8.98
N VAL A 205 0.28 -16.74 8.00
CA VAL A 205 -0.15 -17.64 6.92
C VAL A 205 0.20 -16.96 5.60
N GLY A 206 1.03 -17.60 4.79
CA GLY A 206 1.38 -17.12 3.47
C GLY A 206 0.21 -17.26 2.47
N PRO A 207 0.27 -16.57 1.32
CA PRO A 207 -0.76 -16.65 0.27
C PRO A 207 -1.05 -18.09 -0.22
N ASN A 208 -0.05 -18.96 -0.16
CA ASN A 208 -0.13 -20.36 -0.58
C ASN A 208 -0.39 -21.33 0.58
N GLY A 209 -0.85 -20.84 1.74
CA GLY A 209 -1.23 -21.67 2.91
C GLY A 209 -0.10 -22.02 3.89
N GLY A 210 1.16 -21.72 3.56
CA GLY A 210 2.30 -21.98 4.47
C GLY A 210 2.17 -21.20 5.78
N THR A 211 2.26 -21.88 6.93
CA THR A 211 2.03 -21.27 8.24
C THR A 211 3.30 -21.22 9.10
N ARG A 212 3.54 -20.10 9.80
CA ARG A 212 4.57 -19.95 10.84
C ARG A 212 3.95 -19.36 12.09
N ALA A 213 4.24 -19.91 13.25
CA ALA A 213 3.75 -19.36 14.52
C ALA A 213 4.86 -19.38 15.57
N GLY A 214 4.76 -18.48 16.53
CA GLY A 214 5.67 -18.39 17.65
C GLY A 214 4.98 -17.82 18.86
N VAL A 215 5.33 -18.33 20.03
CA VAL A 215 4.89 -17.80 21.32
C VAL A 215 6.11 -17.53 22.18
N GLY A 216 6.05 -16.47 22.96
CA GLY A 216 7.13 -16.04 23.82
C GLY A 216 6.59 -15.29 25.02
N GLY A 217 7.28 -15.39 26.13
CA GLY A 217 6.89 -14.69 27.35
C GLY A 217 7.93 -14.87 28.42
N PHE A 218 7.82 -14.02 29.44
CA PHE A 218 8.63 -14.09 30.62
C PHE A 218 7.75 -13.85 31.84
N ARG A 219 8.15 -14.43 32.97
CA ARG A 219 7.54 -14.18 34.27
C ARG A 219 8.49 -13.36 35.12
N ARG A 220 7.92 -12.54 36.01
CA ARG A 220 8.66 -11.88 37.08
C ARG A 220 8.80 -12.81 38.27
#